data_AF-A0A9P6AQQ2-F1
#
_entry.id   AF-A0A9P6AQQ2-F1
#
_cell.length_a   1.000
_cell.length_b   1.000
_cell.length_c   1.000
_cell.angle_alpha   90.00
_cell.angle_beta   90.00
_cell.angle_gamma   90.00
#
_symmetry.space_group_name_H-M   'P 1'
#
loop_
_entity.id
_entity.type
_entity.pdbx_description
1 polymer ?
#
loop_
_entity_poly.entity_id
_entity_poly.type
_entity_poly.pdbx_seq_one_letter_code
_entity_poly.pdbx_strand_id
1 'polypeptide(L)'
;FIAADGDRVKASTQYFDDTGVMACLCHHDIPLFLANMRTAGEKQFYAFALLDALLSELLRCWHIGLLCDIACQIRRSLLKWDFIPEWEGRIEFGVSVFHAYGHQWTCQLWYHPRKSEKWGLSDGE
;
A
#
# COMPACT_ATOMS: atom_id res chain seq x y z
N PHE A 1 14.99 -0.28 -23.59
CA PHE A 1 13.77 0.08 -22.86
C PHE A 1 13.10 1.23 -23.59
N ILE A 2 11.92 1.01 -24.16
CA ILE A 2 11.14 2.07 -24.79
C ILE A 2 10.35 2.72 -23.66
N ALA A 3 10.59 4.02 -23.41
CA ALA A 3 9.84 4.79 -22.43
C ALA A 3 8.34 4.79 -22.80
N ALA A 4 7.48 4.72 -21.79
CA ALA A 4 6.05 4.76 -22.00
C ALA A 4 5.64 6.06 -22.72
N ASP A 5 4.90 5.89 -23.82
CA ASP A 5 4.35 6.98 -24.63
C ASP A 5 3.37 7.82 -23.79
N GLY A 6 3.71 9.10 -23.59
CA GLY A 6 2.97 10.05 -22.77
C GLY A 6 1.64 10.49 -23.38
N ASP A 7 1.43 10.23 -24.67
CA ASP A 7 0.22 10.63 -25.40
C ASP A 7 -0.90 9.56 -25.35
N ARG A 8 -0.59 8.36 -24.86
CA ARG A 8 -1.62 7.34 -24.59
C ARG A 8 -2.21 7.53 -23.20
N VAL A 9 -3.53 7.71 -23.15
CA VAL A 9 -4.29 7.69 -21.89
C VAL A 9 -4.03 6.35 -21.18
N LYS A 10 -3.25 6.39 -20.10
CA LYS A 10 -3.08 5.26 -19.18
C LYS A 10 -4.48 4.94 -18.64
N ALA A 11 -4.97 3.73 -18.90
CA ALA A 11 -6.29 3.23 -18.51
C ALA A 11 -7.50 3.90 -19.19
N SER A 12 -7.71 3.60 -20.48
CA SER A 12 -8.99 3.90 -21.14
C SER A 12 -10.09 2.94 -20.65
N THR A 13 -11.12 3.47 -20.01
CA THR A 13 -12.34 2.74 -19.62
C THR A 13 -13.28 2.47 -20.80
N GLN A 14 -12.92 2.92 -22.00
CA GLN A 14 -13.76 2.77 -23.21
C GLN A 14 -13.78 1.32 -23.72
N TYR A 15 -12.74 0.54 -23.42
CA TYR A 15 -12.58 -0.84 -23.90
C TYR A 15 -12.39 -1.87 -22.79
N PHE A 16 -12.03 -1.43 -21.58
CA PHE A 16 -11.77 -2.31 -20.45
C PHE A 16 -12.44 -1.75 -19.19
N ASP A 17 -13.19 -2.60 -18.48
CA ASP A 17 -13.76 -2.28 -17.16
C ASP A 17 -12.66 -2.08 -16.11
N ASP A 18 -11.57 -2.83 -16.25
CA ASP A 18 -10.44 -2.80 -15.34
C ASP A 18 -9.35 -1.89 -15.91
N THR A 19 -9.00 -0.87 -15.13
CA THR A 19 -7.99 0.15 -15.41
C THR A 19 -6.59 -0.26 -14.96
N GLY A 20 -6.49 -1.33 -14.16
CA GLY A 20 -5.24 -1.92 -13.70
C GLY A 20 -5.47 -2.95 -12.59
N VAL A 21 -4.39 -3.39 -11.95
CA VAL A 21 -4.42 -4.32 -10.82
C VAL A 21 -3.60 -3.74 -9.68
N MET A 22 -4.15 -3.76 -8.46
CA MET A 22 -3.39 -3.54 -7.24
C MET A 22 -3.10 -4.91 -6.62
N ALA A 23 -1.85 -5.14 -6.23
CA ALA A 23 -1.41 -6.39 -5.66
C ALA A 23 -0.93 -6.21 -4.22
N CYS A 24 -1.25 -7.17 -3.37
CA CYS A 24 -0.59 -7.36 -2.09
C CYS A 24 0.44 -8.48 -2.26
N LEU A 25 1.72 -8.14 -2.12
CA LEU A 25 2.82 -9.08 -2.25
C LEU A 25 3.45 -9.35 -0.88
N CYS A 26 4.02 -10.53 -0.71
CA CYS A 26 4.91 -10.76 0.42
C CYS A 26 6.30 -10.17 0.13
N HIS A 27 7.17 -10.14 1.13
CA HIS A 27 8.54 -9.65 1.00
C HIS A 27 9.43 -10.40 -0.03
N HIS A 28 8.97 -11.53 -0.57
CA HIS A 28 9.67 -12.31 -1.59
C HIS A 28 9.09 -12.10 -3.00
N ASP A 29 8.34 -11.02 -3.21
CA ASP A 29 7.67 -10.68 -4.47
C ASP A 29 6.66 -11.72 -4.96
N ILE A 30 6.08 -12.48 -4.02
CA ILE A 30 5.02 -13.45 -4.32
C ILE A 30 3.67 -12.77 -4.10
N PRO A 31 2.80 -12.68 -5.13
CA PRO A 31 1.45 -12.17 -4.98
C PRO A 31 0.64 -13.03 -4.01
N LEU A 32 0.02 -12.40 -3.02
CA LEU A 32 -0.90 -13.02 -2.07
C LEU A 32 -2.34 -12.75 -2.46
N PHE A 33 -2.66 -11.49 -2.76
CA PHE A 33 -4.00 -11.04 -3.17
C PHE A 33 -3.90 -10.02 -4.30
N LEU A 34 -4.91 -10.01 -5.16
CA LEU A 34 -5.03 -9.09 -6.28
C LEU A 34 -6.42 -8.43 -6.24
N ALA A 35 -6.46 -7.14 -6.52
CA ALA A 35 -7.69 -6.38 -6.67
C ALA A 35 -7.72 -5.72 -8.04
N ASN A 36 -8.77 -5.99 -8.81
CA ASN A 36 -9.01 -5.30 -10.06
C ASN A 36 -9.38 -3.85 -9.78
N MET A 37 -8.62 -2.92 -10.35
CA MET A 37 -8.93 -1.50 -10.28
C MET A 37 -9.93 -1.16 -11.37
N ARG A 38 -11.07 -0.59 -10.99
CA ARG A 38 -12.15 -0.14 -11.88
C ARG A 38 -12.29 1.37 -11.92
N THR A 39 -11.52 2.06 -11.08
CA THR A 39 -11.47 3.52 -10.99
C THR A 39 -10.03 3.98 -11.22
N ALA A 40 -9.86 5.22 -11.64
CA ALA A 40 -8.54 5.75 -11.93
C ALA A 40 -7.74 6.03 -10.65
N GLY A 41 -6.49 5.54 -10.62
CA GLY A 41 -5.51 5.79 -9.57
C GLY A 41 -5.59 4.83 -8.38
N GLU A 42 -4.53 4.83 -7.58
CA GLU A 42 -4.38 4.01 -6.37
C GLU A 42 -5.24 4.56 -5.23
N LYS A 43 -6.52 4.24 -5.27
CA LYS A 43 -7.46 4.63 -4.21
C LYS A 43 -7.21 3.81 -2.94
N GLN A 44 -7.33 4.46 -1.79
CA GLN A 44 -7.13 3.85 -0.47
C GLN A 44 -8.02 2.61 -0.23
N PHE A 45 -9.23 2.57 -0.82
CA PHE A 45 -10.14 1.45 -0.62
C PHE A 45 -9.64 0.12 -1.23
N TYR A 46 -8.79 0.16 -2.26
CA TYR A 46 -8.15 -1.06 -2.77
C TYR A 46 -7.15 -1.61 -1.74
N ALA A 47 -6.34 -0.74 -1.15
CA ALA A 47 -5.42 -1.13 -0.08
C ALA A 47 -6.15 -1.66 1.15
N PHE A 48 -7.29 -1.05 1.53
CA PHE A 48 -8.13 -1.57 2.62
C PHE A 48 -8.68 -2.96 2.31
N ALA A 49 -9.22 -3.19 1.11
CA ALA A 49 -9.75 -4.49 0.72
C ALA A 49 -8.66 -5.58 0.73
N LEU A 50 -7.45 -5.27 0.24
CA LEU A 50 -6.33 -6.20 0.25
C LEU A 50 -5.82 -6.50 1.67
N LEU A 51 -5.74 -5.48 2.54
CA LEU A 51 -5.36 -5.66 3.94
C LEU A 51 -6.39 -6.49 4.71
N ASP A 52 -7.68 -6.28 4.45
CA ASP A 52 -8.76 -7.04 5.08
C ASP A 52 -8.71 -8.52 4.69
N ALA A 53 -8.53 -8.80 3.40
CA ALA A 53 -8.32 -10.15 2.90
C ALA A 53 -7.09 -10.81 3.53
N LEU A 54 -5.96 -10.10 3.61
CA LEU A 54 -4.75 -10.62 4.24
C LEU A 54 -4.95 -10.91 5.74
N LEU A 55 -5.49 -9.96 6.49
CA LEU A 55 -5.64 -10.10 7.94
C LEU A 55 -6.68 -11.14 8.35
N SER A 56 -7.61 -11.49 7.46
CA SER A 56 -8.59 -12.56 7.66
C SER A 56 -7.96 -13.95 7.60
N GLU A 57 -6.86 -14.12 6.84
CA GLU A 57 -6.11 -15.38 6.75
C GLU A 57 -5.01 -15.51 7.82
N LEU A 58 -4.63 -14.40 8.46
CA LEU A 58 -3.57 -14.38 9.47
C LEU A 58 -4.08 -14.53 10.90
N LEU A 59 -3.31 -15.21 11.74
CA LEU A 59 -3.60 -15.32 13.17
C LEU A 59 -3.65 -13.93 13.82
N ARG A 60 -4.60 -13.75 14.75
CA ARG A 60 -4.82 -12.46 15.44
C ARG A 60 -3.60 -11.95 16.21
N CYS A 61 -2.71 -12.85 16.64
CA CYS A 61 -1.49 -12.51 17.36
C CYS A 61 -0.33 -12.07 16.46
N TRP A 62 -0.45 -12.17 15.13
CA TRP A 62 0.61 -11.77 14.22
C TRP A 62 0.66 -10.25 14.06
N HIS A 63 1.88 -9.72 14.08
CA HIS A 63 2.19 -8.34 13.72
C HIS A 63 2.78 -8.34 12.31
N ILE A 64 2.17 -7.57 11.41
CA ILE A 64 2.63 -7.42 10.02
C ILE A 64 3.14 -6.01 9.74
N GLY A 65 4.03 -5.89 8.76
CA GLY A 65 4.46 -4.61 8.20
C GLY A 65 3.82 -4.35 6.85
N LEU A 66 3.30 -3.15 6.64
CA LEU A 66 2.82 -2.65 5.35
C LEU A 66 3.78 -1.59 4.81
N LEU A 67 4.43 -1.90 3.68
CA LEU A 67 5.17 -0.93 2.87
C LEU A 67 4.35 -0.61 1.62
N CYS A 68 3.93 0.65 1.48
CA CYS A 68 3.32 1.16 0.24
C CYS A 68 3.35 2.69 0.20
N ASP A 69 3.20 3.25 -0.99
CA ASP A 69 3.26 4.70 -1.24
C ASP A 69 2.28 5.50 -0.39
N ILE A 70 1.08 4.95 -0.15
CA ILE A 70 0.02 5.63 0.59
C ILE A 70 -0.12 5.18 2.05
N ALA A 71 0.82 4.42 2.60
CA ALA A 71 0.74 3.86 3.96
C ALA A 71 0.49 4.92 5.04
N CYS A 72 1.14 6.09 4.93
CA CYS A 72 0.93 7.18 5.88
C CYS A 72 -0.50 7.74 5.82
N GLN A 73 -1.13 7.73 4.64
CA GLN A 73 -2.51 8.18 4.47
C GLN A 73 -3.48 7.15 5.03
N ILE A 74 -3.22 5.86 4.78
CA ILE A 74 -3.99 4.73 5.33
C ILE A 74 -3.99 4.82 6.87
N ARG A 75 -2.82 4.93 7.49
CA ARG A 75 -2.69 5.06 8.95
C ARG A 75 -3.46 6.28 9.48
N ARG A 76 -3.34 7.42 8.82
CA ARG A 76 -4.06 8.64 9.20
C ARG A 76 -5.58 8.46 9.10
N SER A 77 -6.06 7.82 8.05
CA SER A 77 -7.49 7.54 7.86
C SER A 77 -8.03 6.61 8.96
N LEU A 78 -7.30 5.55 9.31
CA LEU A 78 -7.67 4.65 10.41
C LEU A 78 -7.76 5.40 11.74
N LEU A 79 -6.73 6.18 12.09
CA LEU A 79 -6.71 6.95 13.35
C LEU A 79 -7.79 8.04 13.41
N LYS A 80 -8.10 8.68 12.28
CA LYS A 80 -9.06 9.79 12.24
C LYS A 80 -10.50 9.32 12.39
N TRP A 81 -10.84 8.19 11.79
CA TRP A 81 -12.22 7.72 11.66
C TRP A 81 -12.55 6.53 12.54
N ASP A 82 -11.55 5.91 13.17
CA ASP A 82 -11.72 4.73 14.04
C ASP A 82 -12.52 3.61 13.35
N PHE A 83 -12.28 3.43 12.05
CA PHE A 83 -13.10 2.57 11.20
C PHE A 83 -12.83 1.07 11.41
N ILE A 84 -11.62 0.70 11.88
CA ILE A 84 -11.21 -0.72 12.01
C ILE A 84 -10.33 -0.91 13.26
N PRO A 85 -10.92 -0.93 14.47
CA PRO A 85 -10.17 -1.08 15.72
C PRO A 85 -9.45 -2.44 15.81
N GLU A 86 -9.94 -3.49 15.17
CA GLU A 86 -9.29 -4.81 15.15
C GLU A 86 -7.92 -4.85 14.45
N TRP A 87 -7.57 -3.81 13.70
CA TRP A 87 -6.25 -3.68 13.08
C TRP A 87 -5.27 -2.90 13.96
N GLU A 88 -5.76 -2.23 15.00
CA GLU A 88 -4.94 -1.44 15.89
C GLU A 88 -3.88 -2.31 16.56
N GLY A 89 -2.63 -1.83 16.55
CA GLY A 89 -1.48 -2.56 17.12
C GLY A 89 -1.01 -3.77 16.32
N ARG A 90 -1.72 -4.21 15.27
CA ARG A 90 -1.33 -5.37 14.44
C ARG A 90 -0.49 -5.02 13.22
N ILE A 91 -0.54 -3.76 12.79
CA ILE A 91 0.11 -3.31 11.55
C ILE A 91 1.12 -2.21 11.87
N GLU A 92 2.37 -2.43 11.48
CA GLU A 92 3.38 -1.38 11.33
C GLU A 92 3.27 -0.77 9.92
N PHE A 93 3.29 0.55 9.83
CA PHE A 93 3.09 1.26 8.55
C PHE A 93 4.40 1.92 8.12
N GLY A 94 4.80 1.74 6.86
CA GLY A 94 5.95 2.40 6.27
C GLY A 94 5.68 2.79 4.82
N VAL A 95 6.29 3.89 4.38
CA VAL A 95 6.24 4.32 2.98
C VAL A 95 7.44 3.73 2.26
N SER A 96 7.25 3.11 1.10
CA SER A 96 8.32 2.52 0.29
C SER A 96 9.46 3.53 0.06
N VAL A 97 10.71 3.08 0.12
CA VAL A 97 11.92 3.94 0.24
C VAL A 97 11.99 4.98 -0.88
N PHE A 98 11.68 4.58 -2.11
CA PHE A 98 11.76 5.47 -3.27
C PHE A 98 10.70 6.58 -3.26
N HIS A 99 9.58 6.35 -2.56
CA HIS A 99 8.47 7.30 -2.46
C HIS A 99 8.51 8.14 -1.18
N ALA A 100 9.22 7.69 -0.14
CA ALA A 100 9.23 8.34 1.16
C ALA A 100 9.58 9.84 1.11
N TYR A 101 10.57 10.23 0.29
CA TYR A 101 10.97 11.64 0.16
C TYR A 101 9.97 12.53 -0.61
N GLY A 102 9.02 11.93 -1.34
CA GLY A 102 7.92 12.66 -1.99
C GLY A 102 6.84 13.13 -1.00
N HIS A 103 6.88 12.64 0.24
CA HIS A 103 5.89 12.98 1.26
C HIS A 103 6.31 14.19 2.11
N GLN A 104 5.36 14.74 2.88
CA GLN A 104 5.64 15.81 3.84
C GLN A 104 6.71 15.41 4.86
N TRP A 105 7.43 16.40 5.41
CA TRP A 105 8.54 16.20 6.33
C TRP A 105 8.21 15.27 7.51
N THR A 106 7.02 15.40 8.11
CA THR A 106 6.59 14.53 9.21
C THR A 106 6.46 13.07 8.76
N CYS A 107 5.96 12.81 7.56
CA CYS A 107 5.87 11.45 7.02
C CYS A 107 7.26 10.85 6.80
N GLN A 108 8.22 11.65 6.34
CA GLN A 108 9.61 11.23 6.20
C GLN A 108 10.29 10.92 7.54
N LEU A 109 9.81 11.48 8.65
CA LEU A 109 10.30 11.14 9.99
C LEU A 109 9.68 9.84 10.52
N TRP A 110 8.36 9.71 10.41
CA TRP A 110 7.60 8.66 11.07
C TRP A 110 7.47 7.36 10.27
N TYR A 111 7.39 7.44 8.95
CA TYR A 111 7.07 6.29 8.09
C TYR A 111 8.23 5.89 7.17
N HIS A 112 9.39 6.53 7.26
CA HIS A 112 10.53 6.19 6.41
C HIS A 112 11.19 4.89 6.93
N PRO A 113 11.24 3.80 6.15
CA PRO A 113 11.65 2.49 6.66
C PRO A 113 13.11 2.44 7.11
N ARG A 114 14.01 3.24 6.50
CA ARG A 114 15.39 3.41 6.99
C ARG A 114 15.53 4.01 8.40
N LYS A 115 14.46 4.50 9.01
CA LYS A 115 14.45 5.04 10.39
C LYS A 115 13.91 4.05 11.42
N SER A 116 13.55 2.84 11.01
CA SER A 116 13.05 1.80 11.89
C SER A 116 13.72 0.47 11.56
N GLU A 117 14.37 -0.13 12.56
CA GLU A 117 15.06 -1.41 12.42
C GLU A 117 14.09 -2.56 12.08
N LYS A 118 12.79 -2.40 12.39
CA LYS A 118 11.74 -3.39 12.12
C LYS A 118 11.64 -3.78 10.64
N TRP A 119 12.08 -2.91 9.73
CA TRP A 119 11.97 -3.13 8.29
C TRP A 119 13.12 -3.94 7.71
N GLY A 120 14.18 -4.24 8.45
CA GLY A 120 15.26 -5.11 7.98
C GLY A 120 15.93 -4.64 6.69
N LEU A 121 15.99 -3.32 6.45
CA LEU A 121 16.47 -2.68 5.21
C LEU A 121 15.63 -2.91 3.95
N SER A 122 14.41 -3.43 4.09
CA SER A 122 13.42 -3.53 3.00
C SER A 122 13.15 -2.17 2.36
N ASP A 123 13.05 -2.14 1.04
CA ASP A 123 12.71 -0.96 0.25
C ASP A 123 11.20 -0.85 -0.05
N GLY A 124 10.49 -1.97 -0.13
CA GLY A 124 9.04 -2.00 -0.32
C GLY A 124 8.62 -1.79 -1.78
N GLU A 125 9.48 -2.18 -2.72
CA GLU A 125 9.15 -2.34 -4.13
C GLU A 125 9.25 -3.79 -4.58
#